data_AF-A0AAU1G443-F1
#
_entry.id   AF-A0AAU1G443-F1
#
_cell.length_a   1.000
_cell.length_b   1.000
_cell.length_c   1.000
_cell.angle_alpha   90.00
_cell.angle_beta   90.00
_cell.angle_gamma   90.00
#
_symmetry.space_group_name_H-M   'P 1'
#
loop_
_entity.id
_entity.type
_entity.pdbx_description
1 polymer ?
#
loop_
_entity_poly.entity_id
_entity_poly.type
_entity_poly.pdbx_seq_one_letter_code
_entity_poly.pdbx_strand_id
1 'polypeptide(L)'
;MTHAMQKGSNIPVAPVAVRAVLRWTAGPEVPDVDASALLVGADGRVRSDEDFVFYNQPRHPSGAVWRLGKKQIGDAVTDAVQADLRTVTPAVDRILVVASAEDVPFQQVRDLRILLYDATAAGGSEPLAYFDVRPETGAETALICGELYRRGEGWKFRALGEGYSDGLVGLATDHGISVDENAAEPAAAPDAGPAAGPGAGATSEQTAAMAPPAPPTQAPPPVQPAYGYPQPVSPAPVPGPAADPSFRLPVQGPQFIRR
;
A
#
# COMPACT_ATOMS: atom_id res chain seq x y z
N MET A 1 -9.11 -3.06 -27.83
CA MET A 1 -7.79 -2.85 -28.47
C MET A 1 -6.88 -2.23 -27.44
N THR A 2 -5.89 -3.01 -27.01
CA THR A 2 -4.86 -2.57 -26.06
C THR A 2 -3.88 -1.59 -26.72
N HIS A 3 -3.55 -0.47 -26.07
CA HIS A 3 -2.59 0.50 -26.57
C HIS A 3 -1.16 0.21 -26.09
N ALA A 4 -0.22 -0.05 -27.00
CA ALA A 4 1.20 -0.12 -26.65
C ALA A 4 1.78 1.29 -26.52
N MET A 5 2.44 1.58 -25.40
CA MET A 5 2.96 2.92 -25.08
C MET A 5 4.48 2.98 -25.19
N GLN A 6 4.99 4.18 -25.45
CA GLN A 6 6.42 4.51 -25.37
C GLN A 6 6.63 5.46 -24.18
N LYS A 7 7.85 5.53 -23.66
CA LYS A 7 8.22 6.50 -22.62
C LYS A 7 7.78 7.92 -23.01
N GLY A 8 7.07 8.59 -22.12
CA GLY A 8 6.50 9.92 -22.32
C GLY A 8 5.14 9.97 -23.04
N SER A 9 4.71 8.88 -23.69
CA SER A 9 3.40 8.85 -24.36
C SER A 9 2.26 8.82 -23.35
N ASN A 10 1.08 9.27 -23.77
CA ASN A 10 -0.09 9.32 -22.90
C ASN A 10 -1.39 9.01 -23.65
N ILE A 11 -2.37 8.47 -22.91
CA ILE A 11 -3.71 8.16 -23.40
C ILE A 11 -4.78 8.76 -22.48
N PRO A 12 -5.97 9.12 -22.99
CA PRO A 12 -7.10 9.44 -22.13
C PRO A 12 -7.56 8.20 -21.34
N VAL A 13 -8.02 8.41 -20.11
CA VAL A 13 -8.60 7.38 -19.26
C VAL A 13 -10.11 7.65 -19.17
N ALA A 14 -10.88 6.89 -19.96
CA ALA A 14 -12.34 6.98 -19.96
C ALA A 14 -12.99 6.29 -18.75
N PRO A 15 -12.48 5.16 -18.23
CA PRO A 15 -13.08 4.51 -17.06
C PRO A 15 -12.95 5.35 -15.80
N VAL A 16 -13.99 5.28 -14.98
CA VAL A 16 -14.06 5.98 -13.69
C VAL A 16 -13.22 5.32 -12.59
N ALA A 17 -12.87 4.05 -12.78
CA ALA A 17 -11.95 3.33 -11.94
C ALA A 17 -10.96 2.57 -12.81
N VAL A 18 -9.70 2.55 -12.40
CA VAL A 18 -8.62 1.86 -13.11
C VAL A 18 -7.82 0.98 -12.18
N ARG A 19 -7.20 -0.04 -12.75
CA ARG A 19 -6.23 -0.89 -12.05
C ARG A 19 -4.92 -0.89 -12.84
N ALA A 20 -3.87 -0.33 -12.24
CA ALA A 20 -2.51 -0.44 -12.73
C ALA A 20 -1.88 -1.72 -12.17
N VAL A 21 -1.42 -2.60 -13.04
CA VAL A 21 -0.79 -3.88 -12.70
C VAL A 21 0.65 -3.81 -13.15
N LEU A 22 1.58 -3.94 -12.22
CA LEU A 22 2.97 -4.25 -12.52
C LEU A 22 3.09 -5.76 -12.74
N ARG A 23 3.80 -6.17 -13.78
CA ARG A 23 4.10 -7.57 -14.10
C ARG A 23 5.59 -7.71 -14.37
N TRP A 24 6.19 -8.76 -13.84
CA TRP A 24 7.57 -9.16 -14.15
C TRP A 24 7.70 -10.68 -14.11
N THR A 25 8.82 -11.18 -14.61
CA THR A 25 9.15 -12.62 -14.62
C THR A 25 10.01 -12.96 -13.41
N ALA A 26 9.57 -13.90 -12.56
CA ALA A 26 10.33 -14.43 -11.43
C ALA A 26 11.55 -15.23 -11.90
N GLY A 27 12.56 -15.27 -11.04
CA GLY A 27 13.76 -16.08 -11.24
C GLY A 27 14.65 -16.09 -9.99
N PRO A 28 15.65 -16.97 -9.93
CA PRO A 28 16.52 -17.11 -8.76
C PRO A 28 17.28 -15.83 -8.35
N GLU A 29 17.51 -14.92 -9.29
CA GLU A 29 18.23 -13.65 -9.10
C GLU A 29 17.31 -12.44 -9.34
N VAL A 30 16.01 -12.65 -9.49
CA VAL A 30 15.06 -11.54 -9.68
C VAL A 30 14.62 -11.08 -8.29
N PRO A 31 14.78 -9.80 -7.94
CA PRO A 31 14.37 -9.32 -6.64
C PRO A 31 12.85 -9.34 -6.46
N ASP A 32 12.43 -9.26 -5.22
CA ASP A 32 11.03 -9.02 -4.92
C ASP A 32 10.69 -7.56 -5.24
N VAL A 33 9.71 -7.35 -6.11
CA VAL A 33 9.29 -6.02 -6.56
C VAL A 33 7.95 -5.68 -5.93
N ASP A 34 7.83 -4.50 -5.33
CA ASP A 34 6.59 -3.98 -4.76
C ASP A 34 5.99 -2.87 -5.62
N ALA A 35 4.68 -2.94 -5.85
CA ALA A 35 3.92 -1.82 -6.38
C ALA A 35 3.47 -0.89 -5.24
N SER A 36 3.74 0.38 -5.41
CA SER A 36 3.25 1.45 -4.53
C SER A 36 2.60 2.55 -5.34
N ALA A 37 1.84 3.43 -4.68
CA ALA A 37 1.26 4.60 -5.31
C ALA A 37 1.43 5.85 -4.47
N LEU A 38 1.75 6.96 -5.15
CA LEU A 38 1.97 8.24 -4.51
C LEU A 38 0.98 9.27 -5.05
N LEU A 39 0.19 9.86 -4.17
CA LEU A 39 -0.80 10.87 -4.52
C LEU A 39 -0.16 12.24 -4.32
N VAL A 40 0.05 12.97 -5.42
CA VAL A 40 0.75 14.26 -5.37
C VAL A 40 -0.09 15.41 -5.91
N GLY A 41 0.11 16.58 -5.33
CA GLY A 41 -0.50 17.83 -5.75
C GLY A 41 0.16 18.44 -6.99
N ALA A 42 -0.25 19.68 -7.30
CA ALA A 42 0.25 20.43 -8.45
C ALA A 42 1.77 20.73 -8.38
N ASP A 43 2.31 20.88 -7.18
CA ASP A 43 3.75 21.06 -6.94
C ASP A 43 4.55 19.74 -7.07
N GLY A 44 3.87 18.62 -7.28
CA GLY A 44 4.48 17.30 -7.35
C GLY A 44 4.86 16.74 -5.99
N ARG A 45 4.34 17.27 -4.89
CA ARG A 45 4.59 16.74 -3.54
C ARG A 45 3.33 16.11 -2.94
N VAL A 46 3.53 15.23 -1.97
CA VAL A 46 2.46 14.73 -1.12
C VAL A 46 1.94 15.83 -0.20
N ARG A 47 0.71 15.69 0.28
CA ARG A 47 0.11 16.63 1.26
C ARG A 47 0.39 16.18 2.70
N SER A 48 0.54 14.88 2.89
CA SER A 48 0.97 14.20 4.12
C SER A 48 1.53 12.82 3.77
N ASP A 49 2.21 12.15 4.71
CA ASP A 49 2.72 10.79 4.50
C ASP A 49 1.59 9.78 4.18
N GLU A 50 0.34 10.12 4.53
CA GLU A 50 -0.83 9.31 4.22
C GLU A 50 -1.13 9.21 2.71
N ASP A 51 -0.62 10.15 1.90
CA ASP A 51 -0.73 10.12 0.44
C ASP A 51 0.16 9.04 -0.21
N PHE A 52 0.91 8.28 0.60
CA PHE A 52 1.67 7.12 0.15
C PHE A 52 0.95 5.80 0.43
N VAL A 53 0.65 5.06 -0.63
CA VAL A 53 0.04 3.73 -0.57
C VAL A 53 1.08 2.68 -0.90
N PHE A 54 1.40 1.82 0.05
CA PHE A 54 2.43 0.79 -0.08
C PHE A 54 2.05 -0.44 0.78
N TYR A 55 2.94 -1.42 0.97
CA TYR A 55 2.57 -2.67 1.63
C TYR A 55 2.10 -2.50 3.09
N ASN A 56 2.69 -1.58 3.87
CA ASN A 56 2.31 -1.34 5.27
C ASN A 56 1.10 -0.40 5.40
N GLN A 57 0.79 0.35 4.34
CA GLN A 57 -0.39 1.19 4.23
C GLN A 57 -1.10 0.91 2.89
N PRO A 58 -1.79 -0.23 2.76
CA PRO A 58 -2.29 -0.69 1.46
C PRO A 58 -3.50 0.10 0.96
N ARG A 59 -3.99 1.10 1.72
CA ARG A 59 -5.15 1.90 1.35
C ARG A 59 -4.97 3.34 1.81
N HIS A 60 -5.19 4.28 0.91
CA HIS A 60 -5.24 5.71 1.22
C HIS A 60 -6.46 6.02 2.12
N PRO A 61 -6.38 6.94 3.10
CA PRO A 61 -7.49 7.22 4.02
C PRO A 61 -8.82 7.63 3.36
N SER A 62 -8.76 8.29 2.20
CA SER A 62 -9.99 8.60 1.43
C SER A 62 -10.67 7.37 0.82
N GLY A 63 -9.98 6.24 0.77
CA GLY A 63 -10.41 5.02 0.09
C GLY A 63 -10.35 5.09 -1.44
N ALA A 64 -9.89 6.19 -2.03
CA ALA A 64 -9.83 6.38 -3.48
C ALA A 64 -8.76 5.52 -4.15
N VAL A 65 -7.66 5.20 -3.46
CA VAL A 65 -6.53 4.42 -3.99
C VAL A 65 -6.16 3.32 -3.00
N TRP A 66 -5.92 2.12 -3.51
CA TRP A 66 -5.49 0.97 -2.69
C TRP A 66 -4.67 -0.03 -3.50
N ARG A 67 -3.76 -0.70 -2.80
CA ARG A 67 -2.99 -1.84 -3.31
C ARG A 67 -3.80 -3.12 -3.15
N LEU A 68 -3.75 -3.98 -4.18
CA LEU A 68 -4.41 -5.30 -4.19
C LEU A 68 -3.47 -6.43 -3.78
N GLY A 69 -2.15 -6.17 -3.82
CA GLY A 69 -1.11 -7.09 -3.39
C GLY A 69 -0.61 -8.02 -4.49
N LYS A 70 0.49 -8.72 -4.16
CA LYS A 70 1.22 -9.59 -5.08
C LYS A 70 0.45 -10.88 -5.38
N LYS A 71 0.60 -11.35 -6.61
CA LYS A 71 0.10 -12.64 -7.09
C LYS A 71 1.12 -13.24 -8.03
N GLN A 72 1.36 -14.54 -7.88
CA GLN A 72 2.23 -15.29 -8.77
C GLN A 72 1.42 -16.36 -9.51
N ILE A 73 1.60 -16.42 -10.83
CA ILE A 73 0.99 -17.40 -11.72
C ILE A 73 2.09 -17.94 -12.62
N GLY A 74 2.57 -19.15 -12.33
CA GLY A 74 3.74 -19.72 -13.00
C GLY A 74 4.99 -18.89 -12.70
N ASP A 75 5.66 -18.44 -13.75
CA ASP A 75 6.83 -17.56 -13.72
C ASP A 75 6.46 -16.07 -13.67
N ALA A 76 5.21 -15.69 -13.94
CA ALA A 76 4.80 -14.30 -13.89
C ALA A 76 4.39 -13.91 -12.47
N VAL A 77 4.98 -12.84 -11.96
CA VAL A 77 4.57 -12.17 -10.73
C VAL A 77 3.91 -10.85 -11.09
N THR A 78 2.87 -10.51 -10.36
CA THR A 78 2.14 -9.26 -10.51
C THR A 78 1.89 -8.60 -9.17
N ASP A 79 1.89 -7.28 -9.14
CA ASP A 79 1.39 -6.48 -8.03
C ASP A 79 0.55 -5.34 -8.61
N ALA A 80 -0.48 -4.90 -7.89
CA ALA A 80 -1.47 -4.02 -8.48
C ALA A 80 -1.95 -2.92 -7.52
N VAL A 81 -2.14 -1.74 -8.08
CA VAL A 81 -2.81 -0.60 -7.46
C VAL A 81 -4.10 -0.32 -8.21
N GLN A 82 -5.16 -0.07 -7.47
CA GLN A 82 -6.46 0.30 -7.98
C GLN A 82 -6.83 1.71 -7.49
N ALA A 83 -7.46 2.48 -8.38
CA ALA A 83 -7.92 3.84 -8.10
C ALA A 83 -9.35 4.05 -8.60
N ASP A 84 -10.23 4.57 -7.75
CA ASP A 84 -11.51 5.18 -8.15
C ASP A 84 -11.30 6.68 -8.37
N LEU A 85 -11.18 7.07 -9.64
CA LEU A 85 -10.79 8.41 -10.06
C LEU A 85 -11.86 9.47 -9.78
N ARG A 86 -13.10 9.06 -9.46
CA ARG A 86 -14.19 9.96 -9.08
C ARG A 86 -14.08 10.44 -7.64
N THR A 87 -13.49 9.62 -6.77
CA THR A 87 -13.39 9.90 -5.34
C THR A 87 -12.04 10.48 -4.95
N VAL A 88 -11.09 10.53 -5.90
CA VAL A 88 -9.84 11.28 -5.74
C VAL A 88 -10.18 12.76 -5.56
N THR A 89 -9.72 13.31 -4.43
CA THR A 89 -9.92 14.71 -4.09
C THR A 89 -9.34 15.66 -5.15
N PRO A 90 -9.91 16.86 -5.36
CA PRO A 90 -9.36 17.85 -6.28
C PRO A 90 -7.94 18.33 -5.94
N ALA A 91 -7.50 18.18 -4.68
CA ALA A 91 -6.14 18.54 -4.26
C ALA A 91 -5.05 17.57 -4.77
N VAL A 92 -5.43 16.42 -5.34
CA VAL A 92 -4.52 15.46 -5.95
C VAL A 92 -4.61 15.61 -7.47
N ASP A 93 -3.51 16.03 -8.06
CA ASP A 93 -3.36 16.23 -9.51
C ASP A 93 -2.83 14.98 -10.20
N ARG A 94 -2.01 14.18 -9.50
CA ARG A 94 -1.37 12.99 -10.03
C ARG A 94 -1.35 11.83 -9.05
N ILE A 95 -1.42 10.62 -9.59
CA ILE A 95 -1.18 9.36 -8.89
C ILE A 95 -0.03 8.68 -9.61
N LEU A 96 1.13 8.63 -8.98
CA LEU A 96 2.32 7.95 -9.49
C LEU A 96 2.23 6.48 -9.13
N VAL A 97 2.53 5.59 -10.08
CA VAL A 97 2.62 4.15 -9.85
C VAL A 97 4.09 3.78 -9.85
N VAL A 98 4.56 3.31 -8.69
CA VAL A 98 5.98 3.08 -8.40
C VAL A 98 6.24 1.59 -8.27
N ALA A 99 7.32 1.11 -8.88
CA ALA A 99 7.93 -0.17 -8.60
C ALA A 99 9.17 0.04 -7.74
N SER A 100 9.36 -0.75 -6.69
CA SER A 100 10.58 -0.72 -5.86
C SER A 100 11.09 -2.12 -5.58
N ALA A 101 12.40 -2.28 -5.48
CA ALA A 101 13.08 -3.48 -5.05
C ALA A 101 14.04 -3.14 -3.91
N GLU A 102 14.09 -3.97 -2.88
CA GLU A 102 14.98 -3.78 -1.73
C GLU A 102 16.41 -4.21 -2.09
N ASP A 103 17.36 -3.29 -2.01
CA ASP A 103 18.81 -3.49 -2.19
C ASP A 103 19.28 -4.18 -3.48
N VAL A 104 18.41 -4.35 -4.46
CA VAL A 104 18.72 -5.02 -5.73
C VAL A 104 18.30 -4.15 -6.92
N PRO A 105 19.21 -3.85 -7.85
CA PRO A 105 18.88 -3.02 -9.00
C PRO A 105 17.88 -3.66 -9.97
N PHE A 106 17.05 -2.82 -10.59
CA PHE A 106 16.05 -3.19 -11.58
C PHE A 106 16.65 -3.80 -12.86
N GLN A 107 17.96 -3.71 -13.09
CA GLN A 107 18.64 -4.43 -14.18
C GLN A 107 18.43 -5.95 -14.07
N GLN A 108 18.23 -6.49 -12.87
CA GLN A 108 17.98 -7.91 -12.64
C GLN A 108 16.51 -8.30 -12.86
N VAL A 109 15.59 -7.32 -12.88
CA VAL A 109 14.16 -7.56 -13.08
C VAL A 109 13.86 -7.76 -14.56
N ARG A 110 13.28 -8.93 -14.89
CA ARG A 110 12.98 -9.32 -16.27
C ARG A 110 11.53 -9.01 -16.64
N ASP A 111 11.33 -8.55 -17.86
CA ASP A 111 10.02 -8.29 -18.47
C ASP A 111 9.10 -7.39 -17.64
N LEU A 112 9.68 -6.39 -16.94
CA LEU A 112 8.90 -5.43 -16.17
C LEU A 112 7.98 -4.63 -17.09
N ARG A 113 6.68 -4.68 -16.80
CA ARG A 113 5.64 -4.01 -17.56
C ARG A 113 4.58 -3.44 -16.63
N ILE A 114 4.13 -2.22 -16.90
CA ILE A 114 2.89 -1.69 -16.33
C ILE A 114 1.74 -1.89 -17.32
N LEU A 115 0.63 -2.44 -16.84
CA LEU A 115 -0.60 -2.65 -17.59
C LEU A 115 -1.74 -1.88 -16.92
N LEU A 116 -2.46 -1.07 -17.68
CA LEU A 116 -3.60 -0.31 -17.18
C LEU A 116 -4.90 -1.00 -17.60
N TYR A 117 -5.73 -1.37 -16.64
CA TYR A 117 -7.04 -1.99 -16.87
C TYR A 117 -8.18 -1.05 -16.45
N ASP A 118 -9.32 -1.20 -17.11
CA ASP A 118 -10.60 -0.74 -16.59
C ASP A 118 -10.99 -1.62 -15.39
N ALA A 119 -11.13 -1.02 -14.21
CA ALA A 119 -11.51 -1.72 -12.99
C ALA A 119 -13.02 -1.97 -12.87
N THR A 120 -13.84 -1.32 -13.69
CA THR A 120 -15.30 -1.47 -13.72
C THR A 120 -15.74 -2.60 -14.67
N ALA A 121 -14.87 -2.99 -15.60
CA ALA A 121 -15.11 -4.09 -16.50
C ALA A 121 -15.10 -5.45 -15.77
N ALA A 122 -15.88 -6.40 -16.28
CA ALA A 122 -15.85 -7.78 -15.79
C ALA A 122 -14.45 -8.39 -15.92
N GLY A 123 -14.12 -9.35 -15.04
CA GLY A 123 -12.80 -10.01 -15.04
C GLY A 123 -12.45 -10.62 -16.40
N GLY A 124 -11.22 -10.42 -16.84
CA GLY A 124 -10.72 -10.92 -18.14
C GLY A 124 -10.72 -9.89 -19.27
N SER A 125 -10.99 -8.61 -18.99
CA SER A 125 -10.82 -7.54 -19.97
C SER A 125 -9.37 -7.36 -20.41
N GLU A 126 -9.18 -7.03 -21.70
CA GLU A 126 -7.87 -6.58 -22.19
C GLU A 126 -7.44 -5.29 -21.48
N PRO A 127 -6.13 -5.08 -21.26
CA PRO A 127 -5.65 -3.81 -20.76
C PRO A 127 -5.97 -2.68 -21.75
N LEU A 128 -6.29 -1.50 -21.21
CA LEU A 128 -6.43 -0.26 -21.96
C LEU A 128 -5.10 0.11 -22.63
N ALA A 129 -4.01 -0.06 -21.88
CA ALA A 129 -2.66 0.18 -22.36
C ALA A 129 -1.62 -0.63 -21.60
N TYR A 130 -0.42 -0.75 -22.19
CA TYR A 130 0.76 -1.24 -21.49
C TYR A 130 2.01 -0.47 -21.89
N PHE A 131 3.01 -0.49 -21.00
CA PHE A 131 4.33 0.07 -21.22
C PHE A 131 5.38 -0.88 -20.65
N ASP A 132 6.38 -1.23 -21.48
CA ASP A 132 7.55 -1.98 -21.05
C ASP A 132 8.52 -1.02 -20.33
N VAL A 133 8.66 -1.21 -19.02
CA VAL A 133 9.47 -0.34 -18.17
C VAL A 133 10.90 -0.86 -18.16
N ARG A 134 11.87 0.02 -18.39
CA ARG A 134 13.29 -0.34 -18.37
C ARG A 134 14.06 0.66 -17.49
N PRO A 135 15.01 0.18 -16.66
CA PRO A 135 15.97 1.06 -16.01
C PRO A 135 16.82 1.79 -17.05
N GLU A 136 17.23 3.03 -16.75
CA GLU A 136 18.02 3.84 -17.68
C GLU A 136 19.53 3.59 -17.51
N THR A 137 19.97 3.52 -16.26
CA THR A 137 21.36 3.33 -15.86
C THR A 137 21.66 1.90 -15.40
N GLY A 138 20.63 1.17 -14.96
CA GLY A 138 20.75 -0.18 -14.42
C GLY A 138 21.06 -0.22 -12.93
N ALA A 139 21.29 0.94 -12.29
CA ALA A 139 21.56 1.06 -10.86
C ALA A 139 20.29 1.41 -10.05
N GLU A 140 19.16 1.64 -10.71
CA GLU A 140 17.93 2.07 -10.05
C GLU A 140 17.32 0.94 -9.23
N THR A 141 16.89 1.25 -8.00
CA THR A 141 16.18 0.36 -7.09
C THR A 141 14.73 0.80 -6.85
N ALA A 142 14.32 1.93 -7.46
CA ALA A 142 12.92 2.32 -7.63
C ALA A 142 12.68 2.94 -9.02
N LEU A 143 11.47 2.74 -9.56
CA LEU A 143 11.03 3.25 -10.86
C LEU A 143 9.60 3.81 -10.76
N ILE A 144 9.36 5.03 -11.24
CA ILE A 144 8.02 5.50 -11.56
C ILE A 144 7.62 4.92 -12.91
N CYS A 145 6.81 3.87 -12.91
CA CYS A 145 6.41 3.16 -14.12
C CYS A 145 5.43 3.99 -14.98
N GLY A 146 4.57 4.77 -14.33
CA GLY A 146 3.62 5.66 -15.01
C GLY A 146 2.84 6.52 -14.02
N GLU A 147 2.09 7.47 -14.56
CA GLU A 147 1.26 8.37 -13.78
C GLU A 147 -0.17 8.45 -14.35
N LEU A 148 -1.15 8.51 -13.46
CA LEU A 148 -2.48 9.02 -13.77
C LEU A 148 -2.47 10.51 -13.42
N TYR A 149 -2.88 11.38 -14.33
CA TYR A 149 -2.88 12.82 -14.09
C TYR A 149 -4.14 13.50 -14.62
N ARG A 150 -4.56 14.57 -13.96
CA ARG A 150 -5.68 15.40 -14.41
C ARG A 150 -5.28 16.25 -15.61
N ARG A 151 -6.14 16.32 -16.61
CA ARG A 151 -6.00 17.24 -17.75
C ARG A 151 -7.36 17.68 -18.25
N GLY A 152 -7.68 18.96 -18.07
CA GLY A 152 -9.03 19.46 -18.33
C GLY A 152 -10.02 18.82 -17.37
N GLU A 153 -11.12 18.31 -17.89
CA GLU A 153 -12.18 17.67 -17.09
C GLU A 153 -11.95 16.16 -16.84
N GLY A 154 -10.87 15.59 -17.39
CA GLY A 154 -10.64 14.15 -17.37
C GLY A 154 -9.29 13.74 -16.80
N TRP A 155 -9.12 12.43 -16.69
CA TRP A 155 -7.86 11.79 -16.34
C TRP A 155 -7.15 11.26 -17.59
N LYS A 156 -5.82 11.25 -17.53
CA LYS A 156 -4.96 10.67 -18.54
C LYS A 156 -3.93 9.78 -17.87
N PHE A 157 -3.47 8.76 -18.58
CA PHE A 157 -2.34 7.94 -18.16
C PHE A 157 -1.12 8.29 -19.00
N ARG A 158 0.05 8.45 -18.38
CA ARG A 158 1.33 8.66 -19.05
C ARG A 158 2.32 7.58 -18.64
N ALA A 159 3.03 7.02 -19.62
CA ALA A 159 4.16 6.14 -19.38
C ALA A 159 5.40 6.98 -19.02
N LEU A 160 6.04 6.69 -17.89
CA LEU A 160 7.19 7.47 -17.41
C LEU A 160 8.49 6.67 -17.50
N GLY A 161 8.65 5.62 -16.71
CA GLY A 161 9.91 4.88 -16.63
C GLY A 161 11.06 5.77 -16.14
N GLU A 162 10.78 6.63 -15.16
CA GLU A 162 11.78 7.44 -14.45
C GLU A 162 12.35 6.61 -13.30
N GLY A 163 13.65 6.66 -13.06
CA GLY A 163 14.30 5.79 -12.10
C GLY A 163 15.15 6.50 -11.07
N TYR A 164 15.26 5.86 -9.90
CA TYR A 164 15.87 6.38 -8.68
C TYR A 164 16.92 5.37 -8.19
N SER A 165 18.18 5.79 -8.15
CA SER A 165 19.32 4.96 -7.67
C SER A 165 19.45 4.94 -6.15
N ASP A 166 18.92 5.94 -5.47
CA ASP A 166 18.70 6.03 -4.03
C ASP A 166 17.37 5.36 -3.59
N GLY A 167 16.72 4.68 -4.52
CA GLY A 167 15.59 3.80 -4.28
C GLY A 167 14.32 4.51 -3.85
N LEU A 168 13.48 3.76 -3.13
CA LEU A 168 12.17 4.25 -2.73
C LEU A 168 12.27 5.42 -1.73
N VAL A 169 13.32 5.46 -0.91
CA VAL A 169 13.58 6.54 0.05
C VAL A 169 13.86 7.86 -0.66
N GLY A 170 14.74 7.83 -1.67
CA GLY A 170 15.03 9.01 -2.48
C GLY A 170 13.80 9.55 -3.19
N LEU A 171 13.06 8.65 -3.86
CA LEU A 171 11.79 8.99 -4.50
C LEU A 171 10.79 9.61 -3.52
N ALA A 172 10.61 9.00 -2.34
CA ALA A 172 9.69 9.51 -1.32
C ALA A 172 10.11 10.90 -0.83
N THR A 173 11.41 11.11 -0.61
CA THR A 173 12.00 12.38 -0.16
C THR A 173 11.80 13.51 -1.18
N ASP A 174 12.05 13.23 -2.46
CA ASP A 174 11.83 14.19 -3.56
C ASP A 174 10.37 14.64 -3.65
N HIS A 175 9.45 13.74 -3.31
CA HIS A 175 8.02 14.03 -3.24
C HIS A 175 7.55 14.55 -1.87
N GLY A 176 8.44 14.80 -0.91
CA GLY A 176 8.12 15.47 0.36
C GLY A 176 7.73 14.57 1.53
N ILE A 177 7.95 13.25 1.44
CA ILE A 177 7.82 12.35 2.58
C ILE A 177 9.12 12.39 3.37
N SER A 178 9.00 12.53 4.70
CA SER A 178 10.15 12.37 5.59
C SER A 178 10.24 10.92 6.03
N VAL A 179 11.30 10.23 5.63
CA VAL A 179 11.56 8.85 6.08
C VAL A 179 12.43 8.92 7.34
N ASP A 180 11.81 8.80 8.51
CA ASP A 180 12.57 8.62 9.75
C ASP A 180 13.15 7.20 9.78
N GLU A 181 14.47 7.07 9.61
CA GLU A 181 15.22 5.79 9.64
C GLU A 181 15.16 5.06 11.00
N ASN A 182 14.41 5.57 11.99
CA ASN A 182 14.33 5.04 13.36
C ASN A 182 13.02 4.29 13.68
N ALA A 183 12.19 3.95 12.70
CA ALA A 183 10.91 3.28 12.91
C ALA A 183 10.97 1.73 12.84
N ALA A 184 12.16 1.14 12.76
CA ALA A 184 12.37 -0.30 12.81
C ALA A 184 12.96 -0.74 14.17
N GLU A 185 12.24 -0.47 15.25
CA GLU A 185 12.49 -1.18 16.51
C GLU A 185 11.14 -1.59 17.12
N PRO A 186 10.85 -2.90 17.27
CA PRO A 186 9.74 -3.33 18.09
C PRO A 186 9.99 -2.81 19.50
N ALA A 187 8.98 -2.17 20.11
CA ALA A 187 9.01 -1.78 21.51
C ALA A 187 9.26 -3.02 22.39
N ALA A 188 10.53 -3.30 22.67
CA ALA A 188 10.96 -4.21 23.71
C ALA A 188 10.88 -3.45 25.03
N ALA A 189 9.96 -3.87 25.88
CA ALA A 189 9.89 -3.45 27.27
C ALA A 189 11.25 -3.67 27.97
N PRO A 190 11.67 -2.81 28.90
CA PRO A 190 12.88 -3.05 29.66
C PRO A 190 12.61 -4.15 30.69
N ASP A 191 13.04 -5.38 30.39
CA ASP A 191 13.16 -6.44 31.39
C ASP A 191 14.44 -6.18 32.20
N ALA A 192 14.26 -5.89 33.49
CA ALA A 192 15.33 -5.68 34.45
C ALA A 192 15.98 -7.03 34.78
N GLY A 193 17.29 -7.14 34.55
CA GLY A 193 18.05 -8.36 34.83
C GLY A 193 18.06 -8.78 36.30
N PRO A 194 18.33 -10.07 36.60
CA PRO A 194 18.33 -10.59 37.96
C PRO A 194 19.71 -10.41 38.61
N ALA A 195 19.74 -9.87 39.82
CA ALA A 195 20.89 -9.98 40.72
C ALA A 195 20.43 -10.53 42.08
N ALA A 196 20.71 -11.81 42.29
CA ALA A 196 20.50 -12.52 43.56
C ALA A 196 21.59 -12.12 44.57
N GLY A 197 21.17 -11.83 45.81
CA GLY A 197 22.08 -11.62 46.94
C GLY A 197 22.36 -12.91 47.72
N PRO A 198 23.34 -12.88 48.65
CA PRO A 198 23.34 -13.70 49.84
C PRO A 198 23.06 -12.86 51.09
N GLY A 199 22.30 -13.42 52.02
CA GLY A 199 21.79 -12.75 53.21
C GLY A 199 22.55 -13.00 54.52
N ALA A 200 21.98 -12.38 55.56
CA ALA A 200 22.17 -12.54 57.01
C ALA A 200 23.51 -12.04 57.60
N GLY A 201 23.56 -11.20 58.64
CA GLY A 201 22.54 -10.61 59.50
C GLY A 201 23.19 -9.94 60.73
N ALA A 202 22.41 -9.09 61.40
CA ALA A 202 22.47 -8.64 62.80
C ALA A 202 23.39 -7.47 63.27
N THR A 203 22.70 -6.52 63.92
CA THR A 203 22.99 -5.76 65.17
C THR A 203 23.63 -4.35 65.16
N SER A 204 22.80 -3.41 65.69
CA SER A 204 23.07 -2.35 66.69
C SER A 204 23.62 -0.95 66.32
N GLU A 205 22.96 0.03 66.97
CA GLU A 205 23.39 1.39 67.39
C GLU A 205 23.51 2.49 66.32
N GLN A 206 22.55 3.43 66.25
CA GLN A 206 22.41 4.64 67.08
C GLN A 206 23.48 5.71 66.76
N THR A 207 23.09 6.82 66.10
CA THR A 207 23.50 8.22 66.39
C THR A 207 23.02 9.20 65.29
N ALA A 208 22.34 10.26 65.74
CA ALA A 208 22.22 11.63 65.22
C ALA A 208 21.90 11.92 63.73
N ALA A 209 20.69 12.48 63.54
CA ALA A 209 20.39 13.74 62.85
C ALA A 209 21.23 14.16 61.63
N MET A 210 20.64 14.05 60.43
CA MET A 210 20.64 15.11 59.43
C MET A 210 19.57 14.84 58.37
N ALA A 211 18.61 15.75 58.20
CA ALA A 211 17.61 15.69 57.13
C ALA A 211 18.15 16.32 55.85
N PRO A 212 17.87 15.73 54.68
CA PRO A 212 17.72 16.47 53.42
C PRO A 212 16.36 16.15 52.74
N PRO A 213 15.97 16.91 51.69
CA PRO A 213 14.59 17.38 51.50
C PRO A 213 13.68 16.38 50.77
N ALA A 214 12.37 16.57 50.92
CA ALA A 214 11.33 15.83 50.22
C ALA A 214 11.35 16.08 48.69
N PRO A 215 11.11 15.06 47.86
CA PRO A 215 10.87 15.23 46.43
C PRO A 215 9.48 15.85 46.17
N PRO A 216 9.30 16.58 45.06
CA PRO A 216 8.02 17.21 44.74
C PRO A 216 6.96 16.17 44.37
N THR A 217 5.76 16.34 44.91
CA THR A 217 4.55 15.57 44.56
C THR A 217 4.17 15.84 43.10
N GLN A 218 4.26 14.82 42.24
CA GLN A 218 3.63 14.86 40.91
C GLN A 218 2.11 14.76 41.05
N ALA A 219 1.40 15.68 40.40
CA ALA A 219 -0.04 15.65 40.26
C ALA A 219 -0.49 14.49 39.35
N PRO A 220 -1.64 13.85 39.60
CA PRO A 220 -2.17 12.81 38.72
C PRO A 220 -2.57 13.40 37.36
N PRO A 221 -2.42 12.64 36.25
CA PRO A 221 -2.84 13.10 34.94
C PRO A 221 -4.38 13.25 34.88
N PRO A 222 -4.89 14.19 34.06
CA PRO A 222 -6.33 14.39 33.92
C PRO A 222 -7.00 13.18 33.25
N VAL A 223 -8.08 12.72 33.87
CA VAL A 223 -9.02 11.74 33.32
C VAL A 223 -9.70 12.35 32.09
N GLN A 224 -9.51 11.73 30.92
CA GLN A 224 -10.23 12.08 29.70
C GLN A 224 -11.69 11.62 29.81
N PRO A 225 -12.70 12.45 29.47
CA PRO A 225 -14.08 12.01 29.43
C PRO A 225 -14.31 11.08 28.23
N ALA A 226 -14.88 9.90 28.50
CA ALA A 226 -15.26 8.93 27.49
C ALA A 226 -16.40 9.49 26.61
N TYR A 227 -16.05 9.92 25.41
CA TYR A 227 -17.03 10.21 24.36
C TYR A 227 -17.56 8.89 23.80
N GLY A 228 -18.80 8.58 24.19
CA GLY A 228 -19.54 7.42 23.73
C GLY A 228 -19.87 7.53 22.24
N TYR A 229 -19.32 6.61 21.45
CA TYR A 229 -19.85 6.31 20.13
C TYR A 229 -21.08 5.41 20.28
N PRO A 230 -22.21 5.71 19.61
CA PRO A 230 -23.31 4.75 19.52
C PRO A 230 -22.86 3.52 18.74
N GLN A 231 -23.08 2.34 19.35
CA GLN A 231 -22.87 1.04 18.72
C GLN A 231 -23.72 0.95 17.43
N PRO A 232 -23.18 0.46 16.30
CA PRO A 232 -24.00 0.18 15.13
C PRO A 232 -24.99 -0.93 15.46
N VAL A 233 -26.28 -0.61 15.42
CA VAL A 233 -27.35 -1.61 15.48
C VAL A 233 -27.32 -2.42 14.19
N SER A 234 -27.12 -3.74 14.31
CA SER A 234 -27.26 -4.67 13.19
C SER A 234 -28.70 -4.59 12.66
N PRO A 235 -28.92 -4.44 11.34
CA PRO A 235 -30.26 -4.51 10.78
C PRO A 235 -30.83 -5.93 10.91
N ALA A 236 -32.13 -6.01 11.22
CA ALA A 236 -32.87 -7.27 11.28
C ALA A 236 -32.87 -7.97 9.90
N PRO A 237 -32.86 -9.31 9.86
CA PRO A 237 -32.90 -10.05 8.61
C PRO A 237 -34.23 -9.82 7.89
N VAL A 238 -34.15 -9.36 6.64
CA VAL A 238 -35.30 -9.29 5.73
C VAL A 238 -35.75 -10.71 5.33
N PRO A 239 -37.05 -11.03 5.39
CA PRO A 239 -37.54 -12.31 4.87
C PRO A 239 -37.32 -12.38 3.36
N GLY A 240 -36.64 -13.43 2.89
CA GLY A 240 -36.52 -13.72 1.46
C GLY A 240 -37.88 -14.06 0.84
N PRO A 241 -38.06 -13.83 -0.48
CA PRO A 241 -39.29 -14.19 -1.16
C PRO A 241 -39.53 -15.71 -1.08
N ALA A 242 -40.78 -16.09 -0.78
CA ALA A 242 -41.21 -17.48 -0.70
C ALA A 242 -40.90 -18.22 -2.00
N ALA A 243 -40.26 -19.38 -1.89
CA ALA A 243 -40.01 -20.27 -3.01
C ALA A 243 -41.36 -20.73 -3.60
N ASP A 244 -41.52 -20.57 -4.91
CA ASP A 244 -42.68 -21.05 -5.65
C ASP A 244 -42.65 -22.60 -5.68
N PRO A 245 -43.63 -23.32 -5.13
CA PRO A 245 -43.67 -24.78 -5.13
C PRO A 245 -43.82 -25.38 -6.54
N SER A 246 -44.00 -24.55 -7.56
CA SER A 246 -44.16 -24.93 -8.96
C SER A 246 -42.84 -25.08 -9.73
N PHE A 247 -41.71 -24.66 -9.16
CA PHE A 247 -40.43 -24.69 -9.88
C PHE A 247 -39.87 -26.11 -9.97
N ARG A 248 -39.96 -26.72 -11.16
CA ARG A 248 -39.26 -27.97 -11.50
C ARG A 248 -38.00 -27.66 -12.29
N LEU A 249 -36.86 -28.15 -11.80
CA LEU A 249 -35.59 -28.16 -12.54
C LEU A 249 -35.76 -28.93 -13.86
N PRO A 250 -35.23 -28.44 -14.99
CA PRO A 250 -35.22 -29.20 -16.23
C PRO A 250 -34.35 -30.46 -16.08
N VAL A 251 -34.82 -31.56 -16.66
CA VAL A 251 -34.10 -32.84 -16.74
C VAL A 251 -32.76 -32.65 -17.45
N GLN A 252 -31.66 -33.02 -16.79
CA GLN A 252 -30.33 -33.03 -17.40
C GLN A 252 -30.29 -34.04 -18.56
N GLY A 253 -29.89 -33.57 -19.73
CA GLY A 253 -29.59 -34.42 -20.89
C GLY A 253 -28.35 -35.30 -20.68
N PRO A 254 -28.15 -36.32 -21.53
CA PRO A 254 -27.20 -37.41 -21.26
C PRO A 254 -25.75 -36.94 -21.22
N GLN A 255 -25.05 -37.36 -20.17
CA GLN A 255 -23.61 -37.19 -19.97
C GLN A 255 -22.84 -38.10 -20.95
N PHE A 256 -22.09 -37.49 -21.88
CA PHE A 256 -21.15 -38.24 -22.72
C PHE A 256 -19.91 -38.62 -21.90
N ILE A 257 -19.83 -39.89 -21.50
CA ILE A 257 -18.62 -40.52 -20.98
C ILE A 257 -17.65 -40.72 -22.16
N ARG A 258 -16.51 -40.01 -22.16
CA ARG A 258 -15.38 -40.38 -23.02
C ARG A 258 -14.51 -41.39 -22.29
N ARG A 259 -14.26 -42.52 -22.97
CA ARG A 259 -13.17 -43.46 -22.69
C ARG A 259 -11.84 -42.87 -23.12
#